data_AF-A0A1I1SI00-F1
#
_entry.id   AF-A0A1I1SI00-F1
#
_cell.length_a   1.000
_cell.length_b   1.000
_cell.length_c   1.000
_cell.angle_alpha   90.00
_cell.angle_beta   90.00
_cell.angle_gamma   90.00
#
_symmetry.space_group_name_H-M   'P 1'
#
loop_
_entity.id
_entity.type
_entity.pdbx_description
1 polymer ?
#
loop_
_entity_poly.entity_id
_entity_poly.type
_entity_poly.pdbx_seq_one_letter_code
_entity_poly.pdbx_strand_id
1 'polypeptide(L)'
;MDTQIKPNTGLSLNDSSGRDLLKASITDYLTFLRRQPAVCGSAEQHEALLKHIAQGHDLIKLVAAERLKITRQLDKQKHGWMEVEKEMTAPIEEALKPLKDAIEHYNREILRVRAHQQAEAANQAELTSKDETNWLTPDVSLVAIPKGVQMRWTFEIVDPNQVPNGYWIIDEAAIKAAIATGERNIPGVHIYEEAITTFRK
;
A
#
# COMPACT_ATOMS: atom_id res chain seq x y z
N MET A 1 -48.66 13.68 -30.80
CA MET A 1 -47.36 13.98 -31.42
C MET A 1 -46.31 13.69 -30.37
N ASP A 2 -45.80 12.46 -30.38
CA ASP A 2 -44.80 11.99 -29.43
C ASP A 2 -43.42 12.45 -29.87
N THR A 3 -42.86 13.45 -29.18
CA THR A 3 -41.44 13.80 -29.31
C THR A 3 -40.64 13.01 -28.28
N GLN A 4 -40.33 11.77 -28.63
CA GLN A 4 -39.20 11.04 -28.06
C GLN A 4 -37.92 11.50 -28.75
N ILE A 5 -37.03 12.22 -28.04
CA ILE A 5 -35.57 12.13 -28.23
C ILE A 5 -34.90 12.39 -26.86
N LYS A 6 -34.40 11.34 -26.21
CA LYS A 6 -33.22 11.41 -25.33
C LYS A 6 -32.00 11.08 -26.19
N PRO A 7 -30.82 11.64 -25.92
CA PRO A 7 -29.91 10.89 -25.03
C PRO A 7 -29.15 11.80 -24.05
N ASN A 8 -28.57 11.17 -23.03
CA ASN A 8 -27.51 11.75 -22.21
C ASN A 8 -26.55 12.58 -23.08
N THR A 9 -26.36 13.83 -22.70
CA THR A 9 -25.42 14.78 -23.29
C THR A 9 -24.07 14.10 -23.51
N GLY A 10 -23.54 14.17 -24.75
CA GLY A 10 -22.35 13.44 -25.23
C GLY A 10 -21.00 13.85 -24.62
N LEU A 11 -20.96 14.10 -23.32
CA LEU A 11 -19.79 14.46 -22.53
C LEU A 11 -19.10 13.17 -22.04
N SER A 12 -18.28 12.58 -22.91
CA SER A 12 -17.55 11.32 -22.66
C SER A 12 -16.05 11.57 -22.75
N LEU A 13 -15.27 10.98 -21.84
CA LEU A 13 -13.80 11.00 -21.95
C LEU A 13 -13.25 9.92 -22.89
N ASN A 14 -14.07 8.95 -23.29
CA ASN A 14 -13.62 7.81 -24.09
C ASN A 14 -13.53 8.15 -25.58
N ASP A 15 -14.45 8.99 -26.06
CA ASP A 15 -14.56 9.36 -27.47
C ASP A 15 -13.84 10.69 -27.75
N SER A 16 -13.25 10.85 -28.94
CA SER A 16 -12.61 12.11 -29.33
C SER A 16 -13.60 13.27 -29.38
N SER A 17 -14.76 13.07 -30.02
CA SER A 17 -15.84 14.07 -30.11
C SER A 17 -16.40 14.44 -28.73
N GLY A 18 -16.57 13.45 -27.84
CA GLY A 18 -17.07 13.69 -26.48
C GLY A 18 -16.09 14.48 -25.61
N ARG A 19 -14.79 14.24 -25.78
CA ARG A 19 -13.74 15.00 -25.08
C ARG A 19 -13.71 16.46 -25.51
N ASP A 20 -13.91 16.73 -26.78
CA ASP A 20 -13.88 18.10 -27.31
C ASP A 20 -15.10 18.89 -26.84
N LEU A 21 -16.28 18.27 -26.80
CA LEU A 21 -17.49 18.87 -26.20
C LEU A 21 -17.30 19.16 -24.70
N LEU A 22 -16.68 18.24 -23.97
CA LEU A 22 -16.42 18.40 -22.54
C LEU A 22 -15.42 19.53 -22.29
N LYS A 23 -14.35 19.61 -23.08
CA LYS A 23 -13.41 20.74 -23.03
C LYS A 23 -14.12 22.06 -23.31
N ALA A 24 -14.93 22.14 -24.36
CA ALA A 24 -15.68 23.36 -24.69
C ALA A 24 -16.58 23.80 -23.52
N SER A 25 -17.36 22.88 -22.93
CA SER A 25 -18.22 23.18 -21.78
C SER A 25 -17.44 23.67 -20.55
N ILE A 26 -16.25 23.11 -20.29
CA ILE A 26 -15.38 23.54 -19.20
C ILE A 26 -14.82 24.93 -19.50
N THR A 27 -14.37 25.19 -20.72
CA THR A 27 -13.85 26.49 -21.14
C THR A 27 -14.92 27.58 -21.03
N ASP A 28 -16.15 27.29 -21.42
CA ASP A 28 -17.28 28.21 -21.26
C ASP A 28 -17.56 28.50 -19.78
N TYR A 29 -17.56 27.46 -18.95
CA TYR A 29 -17.75 27.61 -17.51
C TYR A 29 -16.62 28.39 -16.83
N LEU A 30 -15.36 28.16 -17.21
CA LEU A 30 -14.22 28.94 -16.72
C LEU A 30 -14.31 30.41 -17.13
N THR A 31 -14.75 30.67 -18.37
CA THR A 31 -14.95 32.03 -18.86
C THR A 31 -16.07 32.73 -18.08
N PHE A 32 -17.14 32.00 -17.75
CA PHE A 32 -18.20 32.47 -16.86
C PHE A 32 -17.68 32.81 -15.45
N LEU A 33 -16.92 31.91 -14.81
CA LEU A 33 -16.37 32.12 -13.48
C LEU A 33 -15.43 33.33 -13.42
N ARG A 34 -14.59 33.54 -14.44
CA ARG A 34 -13.68 34.69 -14.52
C ARG A 34 -14.41 36.04 -14.62
N ARG A 35 -15.67 36.05 -15.06
CA ARG A 35 -16.51 37.26 -15.14
C ARG A 35 -17.22 37.58 -13.83
N GLN A 36 -17.27 36.64 -12.88
CA GLN A 36 -17.97 36.86 -11.60
C GLN A 36 -17.11 37.67 -10.62
N PRO A 37 -17.70 38.63 -9.89
CA PRO A 37 -16.98 39.37 -8.86
C PRO A 37 -16.67 38.47 -7.66
N ALA A 38 -15.43 38.51 -7.17
CA ALA A 38 -14.97 37.75 -6.00
C ALA A 38 -15.36 38.39 -4.65
N VAL A 39 -16.41 39.21 -4.65
CA VAL A 39 -16.87 39.96 -3.46
C VAL A 39 -18.30 39.56 -3.17
N CYS A 40 -18.58 39.22 -1.91
CA CYS A 40 -19.90 38.88 -1.43
C CYS A 40 -20.37 39.96 -0.44
N GLY A 41 -21.19 40.90 -0.92
CA GLY A 41 -21.71 42.02 -0.11
C GLY A 41 -23.19 41.89 0.28
N SER A 42 -23.92 40.93 -0.31
CA SER A 42 -25.35 40.72 -0.06
C SER A 42 -25.70 39.24 0.08
N ALA A 43 -26.83 38.95 0.74
CA ALA A 43 -27.33 37.58 0.89
C ALA A 43 -27.65 36.92 -0.46
N GLU A 44 -28.15 37.68 -1.44
CA GLU A 44 -28.43 37.18 -2.79
C GLU A 44 -27.13 36.78 -3.54
N GLN A 45 -26.08 37.59 -3.40
CA GLN A 45 -24.76 37.27 -3.97
C GLN A 45 -24.16 36.02 -3.32
N HIS A 46 -24.35 35.84 -2.01
CA HIS A 46 -23.89 34.66 -1.31
C HIS A 46 -24.54 33.38 -1.88
N GLU A 47 -25.86 33.38 -2.05
CA GLU A 47 -26.58 32.23 -2.60
C GLU A 47 -26.18 31.94 -4.06
N ALA A 48 -26.00 32.97 -4.88
CA ALA A 48 -25.54 32.81 -6.26
C ALA A 48 -24.14 32.19 -6.35
N LEU A 49 -23.19 32.67 -5.54
CA LEU A 49 -21.83 32.12 -5.49
C LEU A 49 -21.83 30.66 -5.02
N LEU A 50 -22.66 30.30 -4.03
CA LEU A 50 -22.82 28.90 -3.60
C LEU A 50 -23.33 28.00 -4.73
N LYS A 51 -24.30 28.47 -5.53
CA LYS A 51 -24.80 27.72 -6.70
C LYS A 51 -23.69 27.49 -7.73
N HIS A 52 -22.85 28.48 -8.00
CA HIS A 52 -21.72 28.31 -8.92
C HIS A 52 -20.65 27.36 -8.35
N ILE A 53 -20.33 27.45 -7.07
CA ILE A 53 -19.39 26.50 -6.45
C ILE A 53 -19.92 25.06 -6.57
N ALA A 54 -21.21 24.84 -6.31
CA ALA A 54 -21.85 23.54 -6.50
C ALA A 54 -21.77 23.04 -7.95
N GLN A 55 -22.12 23.89 -8.93
CA GLN A 55 -22.00 23.57 -10.36
C GLN A 55 -20.57 23.19 -10.77
N GLY A 56 -19.57 23.89 -10.23
CA GLY A 56 -18.16 23.57 -10.47
C GLY A 56 -17.78 22.20 -9.90
N HIS A 57 -18.25 21.87 -8.69
CA HIS A 57 -18.04 20.55 -8.10
C HIS A 57 -18.73 19.43 -8.88
N ASP A 58 -19.92 19.66 -9.43
CA ASP A 58 -20.63 18.69 -10.25
C ASP A 58 -19.86 18.37 -11.55
N LEU A 59 -19.30 19.38 -12.22
CA LEU A 59 -18.43 19.17 -13.38
C LEU A 59 -17.18 18.38 -13.02
N ILE A 60 -16.53 18.68 -11.89
CA ILE A 60 -15.38 17.93 -11.39
C ILE A 60 -15.76 16.47 -11.12
N LYS A 61 -16.91 16.23 -10.48
CA LYS A 61 -17.44 14.88 -10.22
C LYS A 61 -17.71 14.13 -11.51
N LEU A 62 -18.28 14.79 -12.53
CA LEU A 62 -18.53 14.18 -13.84
C LEU A 62 -17.23 13.73 -14.49
N VAL A 63 -16.22 14.60 -14.56
CA VAL A 63 -14.90 14.25 -15.13
C VAL A 63 -14.26 13.10 -14.37
N ALA A 64 -14.33 13.11 -13.04
CA ALA A 64 -13.83 12.02 -12.21
C ALA A 64 -14.57 10.69 -12.44
N ALA A 65 -15.89 10.74 -12.62
CA ALA A 65 -16.71 9.57 -12.92
C ALA A 65 -16.38 8.98 -14.29
N GLU A 66 -16.22 9.80 -15.32
CA GLU A 66 -15.81 9.36 -16.66
C GLU A 66 -14.42 8.74 -16.65
N ARG A 67 -13.46 9.34 -15.94
CA ARG A 67 -12.13 8.75 -15.75
C ARG A 67 -12.23 7.37 -15.08
N LEU A 68 -13.06 7.26 -14.04
CA LEU A 68 -13.23 6.02 -13.30
C LEU A 68 -13.84 4.89 -14.14
N LYS A 69 -14.74 5.22 -15.08
CA LYS A 69 -15.25 4.23 -16.06
C LYS A 69 -14.12 3.65 -16.90
N ILE A 70 -13.23 4.52 -17.40
CA ILE A 70 -12.06 4.10 -18.20
C ILE A 70 -11.11 3.23 -17.36
N THR A 71 -10.74 3.67 -16.16
CA THR A 71 -9.80 2.91 -15.32
C THR A 71 -10.37 1.56 -14.90
N ARG A 72 -11.67 1.46 -14.57
CA ARG A 72 -12.31 0.18 -14.25
C ARG A 72 -12.27 -0.82 -15.40
N GLN A 73 -12.45 -0.33 -16.63
CA GLN A 73 -12.36 -1.19 -17.82
C GLN A 73 -10.92 -1.69 -18.03
N LEU A 74 -9.93 -0.80 -17.87
CA LEU A 74 -8.52 -1.16 -17.94
C LEU A 74 -8.12 -2.12 -16.82
N ASP A 75 -8.60 -1.92 -15.59
CA ASP A 75 -8.34 -2.81 -14.47
C ASP A 75 -8.89 -4.21 -14.77
N LYS A 76 -10.10 -4.31 -15.34
CA LYS A 76 -10.66 -5.61 -15.76
C LYS A 76 -9.79 -6.29 -16.82
N GLN A 77 -9.32 -5.53 -17.81
CA GLN A 77 -8.42 -6.06 -18.85
C GLN A 77 -7.10 -6.54 -18.25
N LYS A 78 -6.49 -5.75 -17.36
CA LYS A 78 -5.28 -6.10 -16.62
C LYS A 78 -5.45 -7.40 -15.84
N HIS A 79 -6.55 -7.55 -15.10
CA HIS A 79 -6.83 -8.79 -14.37
C HIS A 79 -6.96 -9.99 -15.32
N GLY A 80 -7.59 -9.81 -16.48
CA GLY A 80 -7.63 -10.85 -17.52
C GLY A 80 -6.23 -11.28 -17.98
N TRP A 81 -5.33 -10.34 -18.25
CA TRP A 81 -3.95 -10.65 -18.63
C TRP A 81 -3.16 -11.34 -17.51
N MET A 82 -3.37 -10.92 -16.26
CA MET A 82 -2.75 -11.58 -15.10
C MET A 82 -3.21 -13.02 -14.93
N GLU A 83 -4.49 -13.31 -15.17
CA GLU A 83 -4.99 -14.69 -15.10
C GLU A 83 -4.39 -15.54 -16.22
N VAL A 84 -4.31 -15.03 -17.45
CA VAL A 84 -3.65 -15.72 -18.57
C VAL A 84 -2.18 -16.00 -18.27
N GLU A 85 -1.45 -15.02 -17.73
CA GLU A 85 -0.07 -15.21 -17.30
C GLU A 85 0.03 -16.34 -16.28
N LYS A 86 -0.81 -16.32 -15.24
CA LYS A 86 -0.85 -17.34 -14.19
C LYS A 86 -1.18 -18.73 -14.75
N GLU A 87 -2.15 -18.84 -15.64
CA GLU A 87 -2.50 -20.10 -16.30
C GLU A 87 -1.33 -20.66 -17.12
N MET A 88 -0.56 -19.79 -17.77
CA MET A 88 0.62 -20.19 -18.55
C MET A 88 1.83 -20.56 -17.67
N THR A 89 2.03 -19.88 -16.54
CA THR A 89 3.19 -20.10 -15.66
C THR A 89 2.97 -21.21 -14.63
N ALA A 90 1.72 -21.46 -14.21
CA ALA A 90 1.38 -22.50 -13.24
C ALA A 90 1.98 -23.89 -13.54
N PRO A 91 1.88 -24.47 -14.76
CA PRO A 91 2.46 -25.78 -15.03
C PRO A 91 3.99 -25.78 -14.94
N ILE A 92 4.65 -24.66 -15.27
CA ILE A 92 6.10 -24.52 -15.14
C ILE A 92 6.47 -24.48 -13.66
N GLU A 93 5.74 -23.70 -12.85
CA GLU A 93 5.97 -23.63 -11.41
C GLU A 93 5.76 -24.98 -10.72
N GLU A 94 4.73 -25.73 -11.11
CA GLU A 94 4.44 -27.06 -10.61
C GLU A 94 5.58 -28.04 -10.97
N ALA A 95 6.08 -28.00 -12.21
CA ALA A 95 7.22 -28.81 -12.63
C ALA A 95 8.53 -28.45 -11.92
N LEU A 96 8.72 -27.17 -11.57
CA LEU A 96 9.90 -26.70 -10.84
C LEU A 96 9.85 -27.02 -9.34
N LYS A 97 8.67 -27.26 -8.77
CA LYS A 97 8.49 -27.53 -7.34
C LYS A 97 9.38 -28.64 -6.78
N PRO A 98 9.42 -29.87 -7.34
CA PRO A 98 10.29 -30.93 -6.80
C PRO A 98 11.79 -30.58 -6.88
N LEU A 99 12.20 -29.79 -7.87
CA LEU A 99 13.59 -29.34 -7.98
C LEU A 99 13.93 -28.33 -6.87
N LYS A 100 13.02 -27.40 -6.58
CA LYS A 100 13.16 -26.45 -5.46
C LYS A 100 13.21 -27.18 -4.12
N ASP A 101 12.32 -28.15 -3.92
CA ASP A 101 12.25 -28.94 -2.69
C ASP A 101 13.55 -29.74 -2.44
N ALA A 102 14.15 -30.31 -3.50
CA ALA A 102 15.42 -31.01 -3.41
C ALA A 102 16.59 -30.08 -3.03
N ILE A 103 16.64 -28.87 -3.60
CA ILE A 103 17.64 -27.86 -3.26
C ILE A 103 17.47 -27.40 -1.81
N GLU A 104 16.23 -27.16 -1.36
CA GLU A 104 15.96 -26.76 0.02
C GLU A 104 16.36 -27.87 1.01
N HIS A 105 16.05 -29.12 0.69
CA HIS A 105 16.45 -30.27 1.49
C HIS A 105 17.97 -30.34 1.69
N TYR A 106 18.73 -30.25 0.59
CA TYR A 106 20.20 -30.24 0.65
C TYR A 106 20.73 -29.04 1.45
N ASN A 107 20.18 -27.84 1.25
CA ASN A 107 20.58 -26.66 2.02
C ASN A 107 20.32 -26.85 3.52
N ARG A 108 19.20 -27.47 3.89
CA ARG A 108 18.88 -27.81 5.28
C ARG A 108 19.87 -28.80 5.88
N GLU A 109 20.28 -29.80 5.11
CA GLU A 109 21.31 -30.77 5.53
C GLU A 109 22.67 -30.11 5.72
N ILE A 110 23.10 -29.25 4.80
CA ILE A 110 24.36 -28.49 4.91
C ILE A 110 24.36 -27.61 6.18
N LEU A 111 23.25 -26.92 6.46
CA LEU A 111 23.12 -26.13 7.69
C LEU A 111 23.19 -27.01 8.95
N ARG A 112 22.57 -28.19 8.95
CA ARG A 112 22.65 -29.15 10.07
C ARG A 112 24.08 -29.62 10.31
N VAL A 113 24.78 -30.04 9.26
CA VAL A 113 26.18 -30.49 9.36
C VAL A 113 27.07 -29.37 9.88
N ARG A 114 26.88 -28.15 9.39
CA ARG A 114 27.64 -26.99 9.85
C ARG A 114 27.38 -26.65 11.31
N ALA A 115 26.13 -26.69 11.75
CA ALA A 115 25.78 -26.47 13.15
C ALA A 115 26.43 -27.52 14.06
N HIS A 116 26.47 -28.78 13.62
CA HIS A 116 27.15 -29.85 14.34
C HIS A 116 28.67 -29.63 14.41
N GLN A 117 29.32 -29.31 13.28
CA GLN A 117 30.75 -28.98 13.23
C GLN A 117 31.10 -27.77 14.11
N GLN A 118 30.25 -26.75 14.14
CA GLN A 118 30.44 -25.58 15.01
C GLN A 118 30.30 -25.94 16.49
N ALA A 119 29.34 -26.79 16.86
CA ALA A 119 29.16 -27.26 18.23
C ALA A 119 30.34 -28.14 18.68
N GLU A 120 30.82 -29.05 17.83
CA GLU A 120 32.01 -29.86 18.11
C GLU A 120 33.27 -29.01 18.25
N ALA A 121 33.48 -28.04 17.36
CA ALA A 121 34.60 -27.09 17.45
C ALA A 121 34.51 -26.23 18.72
N ALA A 122 33.32 -25.77 19.11
CA ALA A 122 33.12 -25.03 20.36
C ALA A 122 33.42 -25.91 21.58
N ASN A 123 32.92 -27.15 21.62
CA ASN A 123 33.21 -28.10 22.69
C ASN A 123 34.72 -28.40 22.77
N GLN A 124 35.39 -28.64 21.64
CA GLN A 124 36.83 -28.86 21.60
C GLN A 124 37.62 -27.62 22.06
N ALA A 125 37.18 -26.41 21.69
CA ALA A 125 37.77 -25.16 22.17
C ALA A 125 37.60 -24.99 23.69
N GLU A 126 36.43 -25.32 24.24
CA GLU A 126 36.20 -25.32 25.70
C GLU A 126 37.07 -26.36 26.42
N LEU A 127 37.24 -27.55 25.87
CA LEU A 127 38.09 -28.62 26.42
C LEU A 127 39.59 -28.27 26.35
N THR A 128 40.05 -27.70 25.22
CA THR A 128 41.45 -27.26 25.06
C THR A 128 41.77 -25.97 25.81
N SER A 129 40.80 -25.10 26.10
CA SER A 129 41.01 -23.95 26.98
C SER A 129 41.24 -24.33 28.46
N LYS A 130 40.91 -25.57 28.85
CA LYS A 130 41.14 -26.11 30.20
C LYS A 130 42.49 -26.81 30.37
N ASP A 131 43.12 -27.27 29.29
CA ASP A 131 44.45 -27.86 29.29
C ASP A 131 45.43 -26.90 28.58
N GLU A 132 46.22 -26.16 29.37
CA GLU A 132 47.27 -25.27 28.86
C GLU A 132 48.40 -26.07 28.20
N THR A 133 48.23 -26.45 26.92
CA THR A 133 49.25 -26.52 25.86
C THR A 133 48.66 -27.24 24.65
N ASN A 134 48.42 -26.54 23.54
CA ASN A 134 48.15 -27.25 22.29
C ASN A 134 48.70 -26.50 21.06
N TRP A 135 49.77 -27.05 20.49
CA TRP A 135 50.44 -26.61 19.27
C TRP A 135 50.05 -27.48 18.05
N LEU A 136 49.05 -28.37 18.20
CA LEU A 136 48.38 -29.08 17.11
C LEU A 136 46.87 -28.82 17.19
N THR A 137 46.44 -27.62 16.82
CA THR A 137 45.03 -27.42 16.48
C THR A 137 44.84 -27.75 15.00
N PRO A 138 44.09 -28.81 14.65
CA PRO A 138 43.68 -29.01 13.26
C PRO A 138 42.75 -27.85 12.87
N ASP A 139 43.09 -27.17 11.77
CA ASP A 139 42.23 -26.16 11.16
C ASP A 139 40.96 -26.87 10.65
N VAL A 140 39.88 -26.77 11.42
CA VAL A 140 38.60 -27.39 11.06
C VAL A 140 37.99 -26.55 9.95
N SER A 141 38.30 -26.90 8.69
CA SER A 141 37.71 -26.24 7.53
C SER A 141 36.18 -26.44 7.54
N LEU A 142 35.45 -25.38 7.94
CA LEU A 142 33.99 -25.38 7.91
C LEU A 142 33.52 -25.52 6.47
N VAL A 143 32.54 -26.38 6.25
CA VAL A 143 31.90 -26.53 4.94
C VAL A 143 31.39 -25.15 4.46
N ALA A 144 31.87 -24.73 3.28
CA ALA A 144 31.52 -23.43 2.71
C ALA A 144 30.03 -23.36 2.36
N ILE A 145 29.40 -22.21 2.58
CA ILE A 145 27.99 -21.99 2.20
C ILE A 145 27.86 -22.13 0.68
N PRO A 146 26.93 -22.95 0.17
CA PRO A 146 26.72 -23.08 -1.26
C PRO A 146 26.31 -21.75 -1.89
N LYS A 147 26.82 -21.48 -3.11
CA LYS A 147 26.52 -20.25 -3.85
C LYS A 147 25.00 -20.13 -4.08
N GLY A 148 24.41 -19.01 -3.68
CA GLY A 148 22.97 -18.71 -3.86
C GLY A 148 22.12 -18.78 -2.58
N VAL A 149 22.66 -19.25 -1.46
CA VAL A 149 21.98 -19.22 -0.16
C VAL A 149 22.25 -17.88 0.54
N GLN A 150 21.21 -17.08 0.74
CA GLN A 150 21.27 -15.84 1.53
C GLN A 150 20.63 -16.08 2.91
N MET A 151 21.35 -15.69 3.96
CA MET A 151 20.81 -15.73 5.32
C MET A 151 19.96 -14.48 5.55
N ARG A 152 18.69 -14.66 5.91
CA ARG A 152 17.80 -13.59 6.34
C ARG A 152 17.71 -13.61 7.86
N TRP A 153 17.98 -12.48 8.50
CA TRP A 153 17.70 -12.32 9.93
C TRP A 153 16.18 -12.26 10.13
N THR A 154 15.65 -13.22 10.87
CA THR A 154 14.25 -13.26 11.33
C THR A 154 14.27 -13.21 12.85
N PHE A 155 13.26 -12.58 13.45
CA PHE A 155 13.14 -12.47 14.91
C PHE A 155 11.77 -12.97 15.34
N GLU A 156 11.72 -13.58 16.52
CA GLU A 156 10.51 -13.95 17.23
C GLU A 156 10.50 -13.17 18.54
N ILE A 157 9.39 -12.53 18.87
CA ILE A 157 9.27 -11.75 20.09
C ILE A 157 8.89 -12.70 21.22
N VAL A 158 9.86 -13.02 22.08
CA VAL A 158 9.66 -13.92 23.23
C VAL A 158 8.87 -13.21 24.35
N ASP A 159 9.13 -11.91 24.59
CA ASP A 159 8.44 -11.09 25.59
C ASP A 159 8.22 -9.65 25.08
N PRO A 160 6.96 -9.21 24.88
CA PRO A 160 6.63 -7.86 24.40
C PRO A 160 7.09 -6.72 25.33
N ASN A 161 7.16 -6.95 26.65
CA ASN A 161 7.45 -5.89 27.62
C ASN A 161 8.94 -5.54 27.71
N GLN A 162 9.81 -6.39 27.15
CA GLN A 162 11.25 -6.15 27.05
C GLN A 162 11.65 -5.45 25.74
N VAL A 163 10.70 -5.29 24.81
CA VAL A 163 10.93 -4.59 23.54
C VAL A 163 10.93 -3.08 23.79
N PRO A 164 12.01 -2.34 23.44
CA PRO A 164 12.06 -0.90 23.63
C PRO A 164 10.91 -0.15 22.93
N ASN A 165 10.37 0.89 23.59
CA ASN A 165 9.23 1.69 23.11
C ASN A 165 9.41 2.30 21.71
N GLY A 166 10.64 2.42 21.21
CA GLY A 166 10.91 2.90 19.85
C GLY A 166 10.43 1.95 18.73
N TYR A 167 10.16 0.68 19.05
CA TYR A 167 9.64 -0.31 18.11
C TYR A 167 8.13 -0.58 18.28
N TRP A 168 7.46 0.16 19.17
CA TRP A 168 6.03 0.07 19.39
C TRP A 168 5.29 1.00 18.42
N ILE A 169 4.23 0.52 17.78
CA ILE A 169 3.35 1.34 16.94
C ILE A 169 2.11 1.69 17.77
N ILE A 170 1.81 2.98 17.92
CA ILE A 170 0.62 3.46 18.62
C ILE A 170 -0.60 3.27 17.71
N ASP A 171 -1.63 2.59 18.20
CA ASP A 171 -2.89 2.41 17.47
C ASP A 171 -3.77 3.66 17.58
N GLU A 172 -3.73 4.50 16.55
CA GLU A 172 -4.57 5.70 16.44
C GLU A 172 -6.08 5.39 16.38
N ALA A 173 -6.46 4.21 15.88
CA ALA A 173 -7.87 3.84 15.73
C ALA A 173 -8.50 3.58 17.11
N ALA A 174 -7.76 2.93 18.01
CA ALA A 174 -8.17 2.73 19.39
C ALA A 174 -8.35 4.07 20.14
N ILE A 175 -7.42 5.01 19.96
CA ILE A 175 -7.51 6.35 20.57
C ILE A 175 -8.74 7.10 20.05
N LYS A 176 -9.00 7.07 18.74
CA LYS A 176 -10.20 7.70 18.14
C LYS A 176 -11.50 7.08 18.67
N ALA A 177 -11.53 5.76 18.89
CA ALA A 177 -12.69 5.08 19.47
C ALA A 177 -12.92 5.47 20.95
N ALA A 178 -11.85 5.60 21.74
CA ALA A 178 -11.93 6.09 23.12
C ALA A 178 -12.45 7.54 23.19
N ILE A 179 -11.96 8.42 22.32
CA ILE A 179 -12.43 9.81 22.19
C ILE A 179 -13.92 9.84 21.80
N ALA A 180 -14.35 8.98 20.87
CA ALA A 180 -15.75 8.87 20.47
C ALA A 180 -16.68 8.36 21.58
N THR A 181 -16.14 7.55 22.50
CA THR A 181 -16.86 7.04 23.69
C THR A 181 -16.94 8.08 24.82
N GLY A 182 -16.23 9.20 24.68
CA GLY A 182 -16.27 10.34 25.60
C GLY A 182 -15.05 10.47 26.51
N GLU A 183 -14.00 9.66 26.33
CA GLU A 183 -12.75 9.80 27.07
C GLU A 183 -11.95 11.00 26.55
N ARG A 184 -11.97 12.09 27.34
CA ARG A 184 -11.28 13.36 27.02
C ARG A 184 -9.91 13.51 27.68
N ASN A 185 -9.48 12.52 28.47
CA ASN A 185 -8.19 12.51 29.14
C ASN A 185 -7.53 11.12 29.01
N ILE A 186 -6.65 10.99 28.02
CA ILE A 186 -5.83 9.80 27.80
C ILE A 186 -4.40 10.17 28.17
N PRO A 187 -3.74 9.47 29.13
CA PRO A 187 -2.37 9.78 29.51
C PRO A 187 -1.43 9.79 28.30
N GLY A 188 -0.79 10.94 28.05
CA GLY A 188 0.13 11.13 26.92
C GLY A 188 -0.52 11.63 25.62
N VAL A 189 -1.84 11.87 25.56
CA VAL A 189 -2.54 12.40 24.37
C VAL A 189 -3.24 13.71 24.70
N HIS A 190 -2.99 14.76 23.92
CA HIS A 190 -3.66 16.06 24.05
C HIS A 190 -4.76 16.21 23.00
N ILE A 191 -6.02 16.41 23.42
CA ILE A 191 -7.22 16.48 22.55
C ILE A 191 -7.71 17.94 22.47
N TYR A 192 -8.07 18.45 21.28
CA TYR A 192 -8.58 19.81 21.07
C TYR A 192 -9.65 19.87 19.96
N GLU A 193 -10.49 20.93 19.93
CA GLU A 193 -11.58 21.13 18.97
C GLU A 193 -11.25 22.26 17.95
N GLU A 194 -11.51 22.03 16.65
CA GLU A 194 -11.29 23.00 15.56
C GLU A 194 -12.56 23.13 14.69
N ALA A 195 -12.97 24.36 14.36
CA ALA A 195 -14.19 24.62 13.58
C ALA A 195 -13.93 24.49 12.06
N ILE A 196 -14.48 23.44 11.44
CA ILE A 196 -14.34 23.18 10.01
C ILE A 196 -15.63 23.54 9.27
N THR A 197 -15.58 24.54 8.38
CA THR A 197 -16.68 24.84 7.46
C THR A 197 -16.67 23.84 6.32
N THR A 198 -17.61 22.90 6.33
CA THR A 198 -17.65 21.81 5.35
C THR A 198 -18.53 22.19 4.16
N PHE A 199 -17.92 22.32 2.99
CA PHE A 199 -18.65 22.43 1.72
C PHE A 199 -19.16 21.03 1.34
N ARG A 200 -20.49 20.81 1.42
CA ARG A 200 -21.10 19.55 0.95
C ARG A 200 -20.96 19.48 -0.58
N LYS A 201 -20.35 18.39 -1.04
CA LYS A 201 -20.15 18.04 -2.45
C LYS A 201 -21.48 17.76 -3.13
#